data_AF-A0A3N5FDP5-F1
#
_entry.id   AF-A0A3N5FDP5-F1
#
_cell.length_a   1.000
_cell.length_b   1.000
_cell.length_c   1.000
_cell.angle_alpha   90.00
_cell.angle_beta   90.00
_cell.angle_gamma   90.00
#
_symmetry.space_group_name_H-M   'P 1'
#
loop_
_entity.id
_entity.type
_entity.pdbx_description
1 polymer ?
#
loop_
_entity_poly.entity_id
_entity_poly.type
_entity_poly.pdbx_seq_one_letter_code
_entity_poly.pdbx_strand_id
1 'polypeptide(L)'
;RPRMIYKKIDSCLRGNIGPETEALISAMGYKASFVAPAFPQQGRITVDDLHQIKGVPVAETEIGRDPLCPVRESRLSVLLSDQCRLPVGHVDLAGVEKGPDTLAPRVQTLLESGCRHIVFDASRPEHLNTIANLACNHFKGILLVGSAGLAAGLAGSMGVKAVHAAPSFRPKLKKPLFVCGSASKVLAEQRDTLVRHTGFPQMALDPVLLSLPEAICSRKQLAENLAAAWREGGLILCIAPFSPTASATAPDRVVQGFAEVTASMISLSSPDGVFLSGGDTAESVCKKIGAKAISLIEEVLPGLMRGELIGGRHDRLSVVTKAGAFGSPQTLVQLLMILS
;
A
#
# COMPACT_ATOMS: atom_id res chain seq x y z
N ARG A 1 21.90 -14.54 2.83
CA ARG A 1 20.77 -14.51 1.87
C ARG A 1 19.49 -14.86 2.63
N PRO A 2 18.34 -14.23 2.34
CA PRO A 2 17.08 -14.56 3.01
C PRO A 2 16.70 -16.03 2.76
N ARG A 3 16.05 -16.69 3.74
CA ARG A 3 15.57 -18.08 3.57
C ARG A 3 14.42 -18.19 2.57
N MET A 4 13.64 -17.12 2.43
CA MET A 4 12.49 -17.03 1.53
C MET A 4 12.36 -15.60 1.04
N ILE A 5 11.92 -15.45 -0.21
CA ILE A 5 11.60 -14.16 -0.82
C ILE A 5 10.10 -14.16 -1.08
N TYR A 6 9.47 -13.05 -0.75
CA TYR A 6 8.07 -12.78 -1.04
C TYR A 6 8.01 -11.56 -1.96
N LYS A 7 7.39 -11.70 -3.13
CA LYS A 7 7.18 -10.58 -4.04
C LYS A 7 5.86 -9.90 -3.75
N LYS A 8 5.91 -8.78 -3.03
CA LYS A 8 4.74 -7.92 -2.83
C LYS A 8 4.33 -7.26 -4.14
N ILE A 9 3.04 -7.33 -4.47
CA ILE A 9 2.39 -6.66 -5.60
C ILE A 9 1.18 -5.86 -5.12
N ASP A 10 0.74 -4.87 -5.89
CA ASP A 10 -0.46 -4.12 -5.56
C ASP A 10 -1.70 -5.03 -5.63
N SER A 11 -2.56 -4.96 -4.61
CA SER A 11 -3.83 -5.70 -4.60
C SER A 11 -4.82 -5.19 -5.65
N CYS A 12 -4.53 -4.05 -6.29
CA CYS A 12 -5.29 -3.54 -7.42
C CYS A 12 -4.65 -3.86 -8.78
N LEU A 13 -3.64 -4.75 -8.83
CA LEU A 13 -2.95 -5.21 -10.05
C LEU A 13 -2.16 -4.15 -10.84
N ARG A 14 -1.84 -3.00 -10.23
CA ARG A 14 -0.96 -2.00 -10.86
C ARG A 14 0.51 -2.42 -10.82
N GLY A 15 1.27 -1.95 -11.80
CA GLY A 15 2.72 -2.12 -11.89
C GLY A 15 3.18 -3.30 -12.74
N ASN A 16 4.47 -3.60 -12.69
CA ASN A 16 5.15 -4.55 -13.58
C ASN A 16 5.22 -5.95 -12.95
N ILE A 17 4.06 -6.54 -12.67
CA ILE A 17 3.96 -7.81 -11.95
C ILE A 17 4.75 -8.92 -12.66
N GLY A 18 4.54 -9.10 -13.97
CA GLY A 18 5.18 -10.16 -14.74
C GLY A 18 6.71 -10.03 -14.83
N PRO A 19 7.25 -8.92 -15.39
CA PRO A 19 8.69 -8.75 -15.55
C PRO A 19 9.46 -8.83 -14.22
N GLU A 20 8.92 -8.24 -13.15
CA GLU A 20 9.57 -8.30 -11.83
C GLU A 20 9.56 -9.73 -11.25
N THR A 21 8.48 -10.48 -11.50
CA THR A 21 8.38 -11.88 -11.07
C THR A 21 9.35 -12.76 -11.83
N GLU A 22 9.42 -12.66 -13.16
CA GLU A 22 10.36 -13.44 -13.98
C GLU A 22 11.82 -13.10 -13.67
N ALA A 23 12.13 -11.82 -13.44
CA ALA A 23 13.47 -11.40 -13.03
C ALA A 23 13.89 -12.06 -11.71
N LEU A 24 12.99 -12.13 -10.73
CA LEU A 24 13.25 -12.81 -9.46
C LEU A 24 13.37 -14.33 -9.63
N ILE A 25 12.53 -14.95 -10.46
CA ILE A 25 12.62 -16.38 -10.76
C ILE A 25 14.01 -16.70 -11.33
N SER A 26 14.45 -15.94 -12.35
CA SER A 26 15.74 -16.13 -13.01
C SER A 26 16.91 -15.86 -12.07
N ALA A 27 16.93 -14.70 -11.40
CA ALA A 27 18.07 -14.26 -10.59
C ALA A 27 18.25 -15.08 -9.30
N MET A 28 17.15 -15.60 -8.73
CA MET A 28 17.17 -16.32 -7.46
C MET A 28 17.00 -17.85 -7.61
N GLY A 29 16.84 -18.35 -8.83
CA GLY A 29 16.75 -19.78 -9.13
C GLY A 29 15.45 -20.43 -8.66
N TYR A 30 14.34 -19.70 -8.63
CA TYR A 30 13.02 -20.29 -8.40
C TYR A 30 12.58 -21.09 -9.63
N LYS A 31 11.73 -22.10 -9.43
CA LYS A 31 11.23 -22.93 -10.52
C LYS A 31 9.97 -22.37 -11.17
N ALA A 32 9.14 -21.71 -10.37
CA ALA A 32 7.87 -21.11 -10.76
C ALA A 32 7.41 -20.12 -9.67
N SER A 33 6.30 -19.44 -9.90
CA SER A 33 5.65 -18.57 -8.92
C SER A 33 4.19 -18.94 -8.67
N PHE A 34 3.74 -18.78 -7.43
CA PHE A 34 2.32 -18.76 -7.10
C PHE A 34 1.87 -17.32 -6.90
N VAL A 35 0.83 -16.92 -7.62
CA VAL A 35 0.34 -15.54 -7.66
C VAL A 35 -1.07 -15.47 -7.09
N ALA A 36 -1.23 -14.76 -5.96
CA ALA A 36 -2.52 -14.50 -5.35
C ALA A 36 -2.61 -13.04 -4.87
N PRO A 37 -3.19 -12.13 -5.69
CA PRO A 37 -3.26 -10.70 -5.38
C PRO A 37 -4.38 -10.35 -4.38
N ALA A 38 -5.34 -11.26 -4.16
CA ALA A 38 -6.52 -10.99 -3.35
C ALA A 38 -6.18 -10.44 -1.96
N PHE A 39 -7.00 -9.50 -1.51
CA PHE A 39 -6.99 -8.96 -0.15
C PHE A 39 -8.43 -8.79 0.36
N PRO A 40 -9.08 -9.88 0.79
CA PRO A 40 -10.52 -9.91 1.08
C PRO A 40 -10.98 -8.90 2.13
N GLN A 41 -10.18 -8.65 3.16
CA GLN A 41 -10.47 -7.64 4.20
C GLN A 41 -10.63 -6.22 3.64
N GLN A 42 -10.05 -5.97 2.47
CA GLN A 42 -10.15 -4.71 1.76
C GLN A 42 -11.14 -4.79 0.58
N GLY A 43 -11.89 -5.89 0.44
CA GLY A 43 -12.84 -6.13 -0.64
C GLY A 43 -12.18 -6.42 -1.99
N ARG A 44 -10.91 -6.85 -2.01
CA ARG A 44 -10.21 -7.24 -3.24
C ARG A 44 -10.21 -8.76 -3.31
N ILE A 45 -10.85 -9.35 -4.32
CA ILE A 45 -11.01 -10.80 -4.45
C ILE A 45 -10.75 -11.23 -5.89
N THR A 46 -10.37 -12.50 -6.07
CA THR A 46 -10.32 -13.15 -7.39
C THR A 46 -11.25 -14.35 -7.36
N VAL A 47 -12.20 -14.40 -8.30
CA VAL A 47 -13.17 -15.49 -8.45
C VAL A 47 -13.33 -15.78 -9.93
N ASP A 48 -13.22 -17.05 -10.31
CA ASP A 48 -13.26 -17.50 -11.70
C ASP A 48 -12.30 -16.70 -12.60
N ASP A 49 -11.07 -16.51 -12.08
CA ASP A 49 -10.00 -15.72 -12.69
C ASP A 49 -10.28 -14.20 -12.78
N LEU A 50 -11.48 -13.74 -12.44
CA LEU A 50 -11.86 -12.34 -12.47
C LEU A 50 -11.49 -11.64 -11.16
N HIS A 51 -10.58 -10.68 -11.23
CA HIS A 51 -10.18 -9.86 -10.10
C HIS A 51 -11.11 -8.65 -9.93
N GLN A 52 -11.66 -8.50 -8.74
CA GLN A 52 -12.68 -7.50 -8.41
C GLN A 52 -12.30 -6.66 -7.20
N ILE A 53 -12.71 -5.39 -7.23
CA ILE A 53 -12.67 -4.47 -6.09
C ILE A 53 -14.11 -4.16 -5.70
N LYS A 54 -14.51 -4.61 -4.51
CA LYS A 54 -15.87 -4.42 -3.95
C LYS A 54 -16.98 -4.85 -4.94
N GLY A 55 -16.75 -5.97 -5.62
CA GLY A 55 -17.71 -6.55 -6.58
C GLY A 55 -17.62 -5.99 -8.01
N VAL A 56 -16.78 -4.98 -8.27
CA VAL A 56 -16.58 -4.42 -9.61
C VAL A 56 -15.27 -4.95 -10.21
N PRO A 57 -15.23 -5.44 -11.47
CA PRO A 57 -14.00 -5.83 -12.15
C PRO A 57 -12.96 -4.71 -12.10
N VAL A 58 -11.70 -5.03 -11.79
CA VAL A 58 -10.68 -4.00 -11.51
C VAL A 58 -10.49 -3.00 -12.65
N ALA A 59 -10.58 -3.44 -13.91
CA ALA A 59 -10.45 -2.57 -15.08
C ALA A 59 -11.62 -1.59 -15.26
N GLU A 60 -12.79 -1.91 -14.70
CA GLU A 60 -13.98 -1.06 -14.73
C GLU A 60 -14.03 -0.07 -13.55
N THR A 61 -13.13 -0.22 -12.57
CA THR A 61 -13.00 0.71 -11.45
C THR A 61 -12.20 1.95 -11.84
N GLU A 62 -12.03 2.89 -10.91
CA GLU A 62 -11.08 4.01 -11.04
C GLU A 62 -9.64 3.56 -11.35
N ILE A 63 -9.24 2.34 -10.97
CA ILE A 63 -7.90 1.80 -11.22
C ILE A 63 -7.65 1.61 -12.72
N GLY A 64 -8.67 1.27 -13.52
CA GLY A 64 -8.53 1.18 -14.97
C GLY A 64 -8.31 2.53 -15.66
N ARG A 65 -8.55 3.63 -14.95
CA ARG A 65 -8.34 5.02 -15.41
C ARG A 65 -7.19 5.70 -14.67
N ASP A 66 -6.36 4.94 -13.92
CA ASP A 66 -5.19 5.46 -13.23
C ASP A 66 -4.25 6.14 -14.24
N PRO A 67 -3.83 7.40 -14.01
CA PRO A 67 -3.07 8.18 -14.99
C PRO A 67 -1.64 7.67 -15.19
N LEU A 68 -1.10 6.90 -14.24
CA LEU A 68 0.28 6.40 -14.29
C LEU A 68 0.33 4.93 -14.69
N CYS A 69 -0.52 4.10 -14.11
CA CYS A 69 -0.50 2.64 -14.30
C CYS A 69 -1.93 2.09 -14.46
N PRO A 70 -2.63 2.39 -15.58
CA PRO A 70 -3.99 1.93 -15.79
C PRO A 70 -4.04 0.41 -15.93
N VAL A 71 -4.94 -0.24 -15.18
CA VAL A 71 -5.18 -1.69 -15.28
C VAL A 71 -6.34 -1.94 -16.24
N ARG A 72 -6.06 -2.49 -17.42
CA ARG A 72 -7.07 -2.65 -18.49
C ARG A 72 -7.65 -4.06 -18.61
N GLU A 73 -7.09 -5.01 -17.88
CA GLU A 73 -7.54 -6.41 -17.85
C GLU A 73 -7.90 -6.78 -16.41
N SER A 74 -9.05 -7.44 -16.25
CA SER A 74 -9.52 -7.90 -14.93
C SER A 74 -9.29 -9.39 -14.70
N ARG A 75 -9.10 -10.17 -15.76
CA ARG A 75 -8.74 -11.58 -15.68
C ARG A 75 -7.27 -11.72 -15.32
N LEU A 76 -7.00 -12.30 -14.15
CA LEU A 76 -5.67 -12.35 -13.56
C LEU A 76 -4.69 -13.14 -14.44
N SER A 77 -5.12 -14.28 -14.97
CA SER A 77 -4.31 -15.12 -15.85
C SER A 77 -3.93 -14.41 -17.15
N VAL A 78 -4.86 -13.67 -17.75
CA VAL A 78 -4.66 -12.91 -19.00
C VAL A 78 -3.70 -11.74 -18.73
N LEU A 79 -3.96 -10.95 -17.69
CA LEU A 79 -3.11 -9.83 -17.29
C LEU A 79 -1.65 -10.26 -17.08
N LEU A 80 -1.44 -11.41 -16.42
CA LEU A 80 -0.10 -11.96 -16.22
C LEU A 80 0.50 -12.53 -17.50
N SER A 81 -0.31 -13.18 -18.35
CA SER A 81 0.17 -13.73 -19.62
C SER A 81 0.66 -12.62 -20.56
N ASP A 82 0.03 -11.45 -20.55
CA ASP A 82 0.46 -10.29 -21.34
C ASP A 82 1.78 -9.68 -20.83
N GLN A 83 2.12 -9.92 -19.55
CA GLN A 83 3.31 -9.38 -18.90
C GLN A 83 4.47 -10.38 -18.78
N CYS A 84 4.20 -11.68 -18.94
CA CYS A 84 5.15 -12.76 -18.79
C CYS A 84 5.48 -13.41 -20.14
N ARG A 85 6.66 -14.01 -20.23
CA ARG A 85 7.06 -14.86 -21.36
C ARG A 85 6.71 -16.33 -21.10
N LEU A 86 6.75 -16.73 -19.84
CA LEU A 86 6.50 -18.11 -19.44
C LEU A 86 5.00 -18.38 -19.23
N PRO A 87 4.50 -19.61 -19.49
CA PRO A 87 3.07 -19.88 -19.47
C PRO A 87 2.45 -19.74 -18.08
N VAL A 88 1.21 -19.25 -18.07
CA VAL A 88 0.39 -19.04 -16.87
C VAL A 88 -0.67 -20.14 -16.77
N GLY A 89 -0.77 -20.79 -15.61
CA GLY A 89 -1.84 -21.73 -15.26
C GLY A 89 -2.78 -21.11 -14.22
N HIS A 90 -4.02 -21.58 -14.16
CA HIS A 90 -5.05 -21.08 -13.23
C HIS A 90 -5.60 -22.19 -12.33
N VAL A 91 -5.80 -21.83 -11.06
CA VAL A 91 -6.47 -22.66 -10.06
C VAL A 91 -7.67 -21.88 -9.51
N ASP A 92 -8.85 -22.43 -9.79
CA ASP A 92 -10.14 -21.92 -9.31
C ASP A 92 -10.35 -22.08 -7.80
N LEU A 93 -11.39 -21.42 -7.29
CA LEU A 93 -11.80 -21.54 -5.89
C LEU A 93 -12.07 -22.98 -5.46
N ALA A 94 -12.73 -23.78 -6.31
CA ALA A 94 -13.06 -25.16 -5.99
C ALA A 94 -11.82 -26.02 -5.74
N GLY A 95 -10.71 -25.72 -6.43
CA GLY A 95 -9.40 -26.31 -6.16
C GLY A 95 -8.82 -25.87 -4.83
N VAL A 96 -8.87 -24.57 -4.52
CA VAL A 96 -8.35 -24.01 -3.27
C VAL A 96 -9.12 -24.48 -2.04
N GLU A 97 -10.44 -24.62 -2.13
CA GLU A 97 -11.29 -25.04 -1.01
C GLU A 97 -11.06 -26.49 -0.57
N LYS A 98 -10.54 -27.35 -1.45
CA LYS A 98 -10.20 -28.75 -1.13
C LYS A 98 -8.96 -28.90 -0.25
N GLY A 99 -8.27 -27.81 0.07
CA GLY A 99 -7.08 -27.80 0.91
C GLY A 99 -5.77 -28.12 0.16
N PRO A 100 -4.62 -27.90 0.82
CA PRO A 100 -3.31 -27.93 0.16
C PRO A 100 -2.92 -29.33 -0.34
N ASP A 101 -3.23 -30.39 0.41
CA ASP A 101 -2.82 -31.76 0.06
C ASP A 101 -3.54 -32.27 -1.18
N THR A 102 -4.85 -31.98 -1.29
CA THR A 102 -5.67 -32.32 -2.47
C THR A 102 -5.31 -31.46 -3.68
N LEU A 103 -4.84 -30.24 -3.46
CA LEU A 103 -4.50 -29.29 -4.51
C LEU A 103 -3.11 -29.55 -5.11
N ALA A 104 -2.18 -30.13 -4.34
CA ALA A 104 -0.81 -30.35 -4.78
C ALA A 104 -0.69 -31.15 -6.10
N PRO A 105 -1.38 -32.30 -6.30
CA PRO A 105 -1.31 -33.02 -7.57
C PRO A 105 -1.77 -32.19 -8.78
N ARG A 106 -2.84 -31.40 -8.63
CA ARG A 106 -3.36 -30.53 -9.71
C ARG A 106 -2.32 -29.47 -10.09
N VAL A 107 -1.67 -28.86 -9.11
CA VAL A 107 -0.63 -27.85 -9.36
C VAL A 107 0.62 -28.49 -9.98
N GLN A 108 0.99 -29.69 -9.54
CA GLN A 108 2.10 -30.44 -10.13
C GLN A 108 1.85 -30.71 -11.63
N THR A 109 0.63 -31.13 -12.01
CA THR A 109 0.25 -31.31 -13.43
C THR A 109 0.40 -30.02 -14.24
N LEU A 110 0.02 -28.86 -13.69
CA LEU A 110 0.21 -27.56 -14.37
C LEU A 110 1.70 -27.23 -14.57
N LEU A 111 2.55 -27.52 -13.59
CA LEU A 111 3.99 -27.30 -13.71
C LEU A 111 4.63 -28.22 -14.75
N GLU A 112 4.16 -29.48 -14.81
CA GLU A 112 4.57 -30.49 -15.79
C GLU A 112 4.11 -30.16 -17.22
N SER A 113 2.95 -29.52 -17.37
CA SER A 113 2.49 -28.99 -18.67
C SER A 113 3.25 -27.72 -19.12
N GLY A 114 4.25 -27.29 -18.35
CA GLY A 114 5.13 -26.18 -18.70
C GLY A 114 4.76 -24.83 -18.09
N CYS A 115 3.68 -24.73 -17.30
CA CYS A 115 3.37 -23.48 -16.61
C CYS A 115 4.47 -23.11 -15.62
N ARG A 116 4.76 -21.81 -15.51
CA ARG A 116 5.74 -21.26 -14.56
C ARG A 116 5.16 -20.18 -13.68
N HIS A 117 3.97 -19.70 -13.99
CA HIS A 117 3.18 -18.85 -13.11
C HIS A 117 1.84 -19.54 -12.86
N ILE A 118 1.52 -19.83 -11.61
CA ILE A 118 0.22 -20.39 -11.23
C ILE A 118 -0.56 -19.29 -10.51
N VAL A 119 -1.65 -18.84 -11.09
CA VAL A 119 -2.56 -17.87 -10.47
C VAL A 119 -3.64 -18.61 -9.69
N PHE A 120 -4.03 -18.04 -8.55
CA PHE A 120 -5.03 -18.64 -7.68
C PHE A 120 -6.19 -17.68 -7.46
N ASP A 121 -7.40 -18.21 -7.53
CA ASP A 121 -8.57 -17.53 -6.99
C ASP A 121 -8.50 -17.48 -5.46
N ALA A 122 -9.02 -16.40 -4.89
CA ALA A 122 -9.17 -16.25 -3.45
C ALA A 122 -10.19 -15.15 -3.14
N SER A 123 -11.19 -15.50 -2.33
CA SER A 123 -12.25 -14.59 -1.89
C SER A 123 -12.28 -14.38 -0.38
N ARG A 124 -11.56 -15.21 0.39
CA ARG A 124 -11.50 -15.16 1.85
C ARG A 124 -10.08 -15.43 2.37
N PRO A 125 -9.72 -14.95 3.58
CA PRO A 125 -8.39 -15.16 4.14
C PRO A 125 -7.97 -16.64 4.21
N GLU A 126 -8.91 -17.55 4.43
CA GLU A 126 -8.67 -19.00 4.52
C GLU A 126 -8.12 -19.56 3.20
N HIS A 127 -8.54 -19.01 2.06
CA HIS A 127 -8.04 -19.43 0.75
C HIS A 127 -6.56 -19.06 0.59
N LEU A 128 -6.17 -17.88 1.07
CA LEU A 128 -4.78 -17.40 1.07
C LEU A 128 -3.91 -18.23 2.02
N ASN A 129 -4.46 -18.66 3.15
CA ASN A 129 -3.79 -19.61 4.06
C ASN A 129 -3.55 -20.97 3.36
N THR A 130 -4.54 -21.48 2.62
CA THR A 130 -4.37 -22.71 1.84
C THR A 130 -3.26 -22.59 0.80
N ILE A 131 -3.23 -21.48 0.04
CA ILE A 131 -2.20 -21.24 -0.98
C ILE A 131 -0.80 -21.13 -0.35
N ALA A 132 -0.68 -20.45 0.79
CA ALA A 132 0.57 -20.35 1.52
C ALA A 132 1.04 -21.71 2.07
N ASN A 133 0.14 -22.48 2.67
CA ASN A 133 0.43 -23.83 3.17
C ASN A 133 0.83 -24.78 2.03
N LEU A 134 0.17 -24.69 0.87
CA LEU A 134 0.52 -25.44 -0.33
C LEU A 134 1.98 -25.20 -0.72
N ALA A 135 2.40 -23.93 -0.82
CA ALA A 135 3.77 -23.59 -1.18
C ALA A 135 4.79 -24.08 -0.14
N CYS A 136 4.52 -23.85 1.14
CA CYS A 136 5.42 -24.23 2.23
C CYS A 136 5.58 -25.75 2.38
N ASN A 137 4.48 -26.51 2.22
CA ASN A 137 4.46 -27.95 2.52
C ASN A 137 4.84 -28.80 1.30
N HIS A 138 4.43 -28.38 0.09
CA HIS A 138 4.53 -29.23 -1.11
C HIS A 138 5.53 -28.72 -2.14
N PHE A 139 5.77 -27.40 -2.23
CA PHE A 139 6.53 -26.82 -3.34
C PHE A 139 7.72 -25.97 -2.91
N LYS A 140 8.79 -26.64 -2.49
CA LYS A 140 10.08 -25.98 -2.25
C LYS A 140 10.62 -25.34 -3.54
N GLY A 141 11.04 -24.08 -3.46
CA GLY A 141 11.57 -23.36 -4.62
C GLY A 141 10.50 -22.72 -5.50
N ILE A 142 9.31 -22.47 -4.97
CA ILE A 142 8.31 -21.56 -5.55
C ILE A 142 8.46 -20.15 -4.97
N LEU A 143 8.36 -19.14 -5.82
CA LEU A 143 8.26 -17.75 -5.43
C LEU A 143 6.80 -17.41 -5.11
N LEU A 144 6.52 -16.97 -3.89
CA LEU A 144 5.20 -16.43 -3.55
C LEU A 144 5.10 -14.97 -4.00
N VAL A 145 4.06 -14.66 -4.76
CA VAL A 145 3.77 -13.34 -5.32
C VAL A 145 2.35 -12.94 -4.93
N GLY A 146 2.18 -11.83 -4.24
CA GLY A 146 0.83 -11.45 -3.80
C GLY A 146 0.76 -10.13 -3.05
N SER A 147 -0.41 -9.84 -2.51
CA SER A 147 -0.65 -8.65 -1.69
C SER A 147 -0.50 -8.95 -0.19
N ALA A 148 -0.93 -8.02 0.67
CA ALA A 148 -0.90 -8.24 2.12
C ALA A 148 -1.69 -9.48 2.57
N GLY A 149 -2.74 -9.88 1.82
CA GLY A 149 -3.52 -11.06 2.13
C GLY A 149 -2.70 -12.36 2.08
N LEU A 150 -1.99 -12.61 0.98
CA LEU A 150 -1.13 -13.81 0.86
C LEU A 150 0.07 -13.73 1.82
N ALA A 151 0.61 -12.53 2.06
CA ALA A 151 1.69 -12.34 3.02
C ALA A 151 1.27 -12.74 4.46
N ALA A 152 0.04 -12.40 4.86
CA ALA A 152 -0.53 -12.82 6.15
C ALA A 152 -0.67 -14.35 6.23
N GLY A 153 -1.15 -14.99 5.17
CA GLY A 153 -1.22 -16.45 5.09
C GLY A 153 0.15 -17.10 5.21
N LEU A 154 1.16 -16.56 4.52
CA LEU A 154 2.55 -17.02 4.63
C LEU A 154 3.10 -16.88 6.05
N ALA A 155 2.89 -15.74 6.71
CA ALA A 155 3.33 -15.54 8.09
C ALA A 155 2.72 -16.59 9.03
N GLY A 156 1.43 -16.90 8.86
CA GLY A 156 0.74 -17.98 9.56
C GLY A 156 1.37 -19.36 9.31
N SER A 157 1.61 -19.71 8.04
CA SER A 157 2.24 -20.98 7.64
C SER A 157 3.67 -21.14 8.18
N MET A 158 4.41 -20.04 8.33
CA MET A 158 5.75 -20.04 8.91
C MET A 158 5.76 -20.18 10.44
N GLY A 159 4.59 -20.25 11.07
CA GLY A 159 4.48 -20.29 12.54
C GLY A 159 4.89 -18.97 13.20
N VAL A 160 4.93 -17.87 12.43
CA VAL A 160 5.18 -16.54 12.98
C VAL A 160 3.93 -16.16 13.76
N LYS A 161 3.94 -16.44 15.06
CA LYS A 161 2.92 -15.90 15.96
C LYS A 161 3.04 -14.38 15.91
N ALA A 162 1.92 -13.70 15.72
CA ALA A 162 1.87 -12.26 15.93
C ALA A 162 2.41 -11.99 17.33
N VAL A 163 3.60 -11.40 17.40
CA VAL A 163 4.05 -10.80 18.65
C VAL A 163 3.13 -9.61 18.81
N HIS A 164 2.03 -9.79 19.53
CA HIS A 164 1.33 -8.65 20.12
C HIS A 164 2.36 -8.05 21.06
N ALA A 165 3.13 -7.08 20.57
CA ALA A 165 3.90 -6.24 21.45
C ALA A 165 2.89 -5.76 22.50
N ALA A 166 3.13 -6.11 23.76
CA ALA A 166 2.37 -5.54 24.88
C ALA A 166 2.22 -4.04 24.59
N PRO A 167 1.02 -3.43 24.75
CA PRO A 167 0.74 -2.10 24.25
C PRO A 167 1.89 -1.19 24.63
N SER A 168 2.76 -0.91 23.65
CA SER A 168 3.91 -0.08 23.89
C SER A 168 3.34 1.27 24.26
N PHE A 169 3.83 1.86 25.35
CA PHE A 169 3.38 3.16 25.83
C PHE A 169 3.05 4.04 24.64
N ARG A 170 1.77 4.36 24.46
CA ARG A 170 1.30 5.19 23.36
C ARG A 170 1.47 6.63 23.83
N PRO A 171 2.52 7.36 23.43
CA PRO A 171 2.53 8.78 23.69
C PRO A 171 1.27 9.35 23.05
N LYS A 172 0.42 9.98 23.87
CA LYS A 172 -0.77 10.67 23.37
C LYS A 172 -0.31 11.74 22.40
N LEU A 173 -0.71 11.63 21.14
CA LEU A 173 -0.46 12.63 20.12
C LEU A 173 -1.31 13.85 20.44
N LYS A 174 -0.72 14.83 21.14
CA LYS A 174 -1.43 16.05 21.54
C LYS A 174 -1.80 16.93 20.34
N LYS A 175 -0.98 16.89 19.27
CA LYS A 175 -1.12 17.71 18.06
C LYS A 175 -0.78 16.91 16.80
N PRO A 176 -1.64 15.99 16.35
CA PRO A 176 -1.34 15.17 15.17
C PRO A 176 -1.29 16.01 13.89
N LEU A 177 -0.30 15.73 13.04
CA LEU A 177 -0.20 16.26 11.69
C LEU A 177 -0.73 15.21 10.70
N PHE A 178 -1.84 15.50 10.01
CA PHE A 178 -2.38 14.63 8.97
C PHE A 178 -1.91 15.10 7.60
N VAL A 179 -1.11 14.28 6.92
CA VAL A 179 -0.57 14.55 5.58
C VAL A 179 -1.25 13.61 4.58
N CYS A 180 -2.14 14.17 3.77
CA CYS A 180 -3.04 13.44 2.89
C CYS A 180 -2.72 13.73 1.42
N GLY A 181 -1.76 13.01 0.82
CA GLY A 181 -1.30 13.26 -0.54
C GLY A 181 -1.94 12.39 -1.63
N SER A 182 -2.83 11.46 -1.28
CA SER A 182 -3.54 10.63 -2.28
C SER A 182 -4.78 11.33 -2.83
N ALA A 183 -4.99 11.20 -4.15
CA ALA A 183 -6.20 11.66 -4.85
C ALA A 183 -7.43 10.72 -4.71
N SER A 184 -7.33 9.67 -3.89
CA SER A 184 -8.43 8.71 -3.69
C SER A 184 -9.67 9.38 -3.08
N LYS A 185 -10.85 9.03 -3.60
CA LYS A 185 -12.16 9.43 -3.04
C LYS A 185 -12.30 9.04 -1.57
N VAL A 186 -11.81 7.84 -1.20
CA VAL A 186 -11.84 7.34 0.18
C VAL A 186 -11.10 8.30 1.12
N LEU A 187 -9.91 8.78 0.73
CA LEU A 187 -9.15 9.72 1.54
C LEU A 187 -9.82 11.09 1.61
N ALA A 188 -10.48 11.54 0.53
CA ALA A 188 -11.23 12.79 0.54
C ALA A 188 -12.39 12.74 1.56
N GLU A 189 -13.22 11.71 1.51
CA GLU A 189 -14.32 11.51 2.47
C GLU A 189 -13.83 11.40 3.92
N GLN A 190 -12.69 10.74 4.12
CA GLN A 190 -12.03 10.63 5.42
C GLN A 190 -11.58 11.99 5.96
N ARG A 191 -11.00 12.86 5.12
CA ARG A 191 -10.62 14.22 5.52
C ARG A 191 -11.84 15.04 5.90
N ASP A 192 -12.87 15.04 5.07
CA ASP A 192 -14.10 15.80 5.32
C ASP A 192 -14.75 15.38 6.65
N THR A 193 -14.72 14.08 6.94
CA THR A 193 -15.22 13.53 8.21
C THR A 193 -14.35 13.96 9.40
N LEU A 194 -13.02 13.97 9.25
CA LEU A 194 -12.10 14.46 10.28
C LEU A 194 -12.25 15.96 10.56
N VAL A 195 -12.38 16.78 9.50
CA VAL A 195 -12.62 18.23 9.61
C VAL A 195 -13.91 18.49 10.39
N ARG A 196 -15.02 17.82 10.04
CA ARG A 196 -16.30 17.96 10.76
C ARG A 196 -16.21 17.55 12.23
N HIS A 197 -15.39 16.55 12.55
CA HIS A 197 -15.26 16.05 13.92
C HIS A 197 -14.37 16.93 14.81
N THR A 198 -13.31 17.51 14.25
CA THR A 198 -12.25 18.19 15.02
C THR A 198 -12.25 19.71 14.90
N GLY A 199 -12.78 20.24 13.80
CA GLY A 199 -12.60 21.64 13.40
C GLY A 199 -11.16 21.98 13.00
N PHE A 200 -10.27 20.99 12.82
CA PHE A 200 -8.89 21.27 12.41
C PHE A 200 -8.85 21.94 11.03
N PRO A 201 -8.01 22.98 10.86
CA PRO A 201 -7.82 23.61 9.56
C PRO A 201 -7.34 22.59 8.53
N GLN A 202 -7.97 22.61 7.36
CA GLN A 202 -7.52 21.88 6.18
C GLN A 202 -6.81 22.86 5.23
N MET A 203 -5.54 22.58 4.95
CA MET A 203 -4.72 23.36 4.02
C MET A 203 -4.52 22.57 2.73
N ALA A 204 -5.20 23.00 1.68
CA ALA A 204 -5.06 22.43 0.34
C ALA A 204 -3.95 23.19 -0.42
N LEU A 205 -2.87 22.48 -0.77
CA LEU A 205 -1.71 23.07 -1.44
C LEU A 205 -1.88 23.01 -2.96
N ASP A 206 -1.59 24.13 -3.63
CA ASP A 206 -1.73 24.27 -5.08
C ASP A 206 -0.72 23.36 -5.83
N PRO A 207 -1.18 22.41 -6.66
CA PRO A 207 -0.28 21.54 -7.42
C PRO A 207 0.67 22.29 -8.35
N VAL A 208 0.29 23.47 -8.87
CA VAL A 208 1.17 24.29 -9.71
C VAL A 208 2.37 24.74 -8.88
N LEU A 209 2.14 25.39 -7.75
CA LEU A 209 3.20 25.82 -6.83
C LEU A 209 4.12 24.66 -6.41
N LEU A 210 3.55 23.48 -6.17
CA LEU A 210 4.32 22.30 -5.77
C LEU A 210 5.23 21.78 -6.89
N SER A 211 4.78 21.88 -8.15
CA SER A 211 5.47 21.33 -9.31
C SER A 211 6.55 22.22 -9.92
N LEU A 212 6.52 23.53 -9.65
CA LEU A 212 7.45 24.51 -10.23
C LEU A 212 8.85 24.42 -9.58
N PRO A 213 9.91 24.15 -10.35
CA PRO A 213 11.28 24.09 -9.82
C PRO A 213 11.74 25.37 -9.12
N GLU A 214 11.39 26.53 -9.66
CA GLU A 214 11.75 27.87 -9.19
C GLU A 214 11.01 28.31 -7.91
N ALA A 215 9.94 27.62 -7.53
CA ALA A 215 9.11 27.97 -6.37
C ALA A 215 9.74 27.58 -5.02
N ILE A 216 11.06 27.45 -4.92
CA ILE A 216 11.78 27.00 -3.70
C ILE A 216 11.50 27.95 -2.53
N CYS A 217 11.69 29.26 -2.71
CA CYS A 217 11.45 30.25 -1.66
C CYS A 217 9.98 30.26 -1.22
N SER A 218 9.05 30.19 -2.18
CA SER A 218 7.61 30.16 -1.89
C SER A 218 7.21 28.91 -1.11
N ARG A 219 7.75 27.74 -1.46
CA ARG A 219 7.52 26.48 -0.72
C ARG A 219 8.11 26.52 0.69
N LYS A 220 9.26 27.17 0.89
CA LYS A 220 9.85 27.38 2.21
C LYS A 220 8.97 28.28 3.08
N GLN A 221 8.54 29.42 2.55
CA GLN A 221 7.64 30.34 3.26
C GLN A 221 6.32 29.66 3.62
N LEU A 222 5.78 28.87 2.69
CA LEU A 222 4.58 28.07 2.93
C LEU A 222 4.80 27.09 4.09
N ALA A 223 5.92 26.37 4.14
CA ALA A 223 6.23 25.46 5.25
C ALA A 223 6.32 26.19 6.60
N GLU A 224 6.88 27.39 6.65
CA GLU A 224 6.94 28.23 7.86
C GLU A 224 5.54 28.63 8.34
N ASN A 225 4.68 29.05 7.41
CA ASN A 225 3.28 29.42 7.72
C ASN A 225 2.48 28.21 8.22
N LEU A 226 2.64 27.04 7.59
CA LEU A 226 1.98 25.80 8.01
C LEU A 226 2.48 25.32 9.38
N ALA A 227 3.78 25.45 9.65
CA ALA A 227 4.36 25.14 10.96
C ALA A 227 3.80 26.06 12.06
N ALA A 228 3.60 27.35 11.77
CA ALA A 228 2.94 28.27 12.70
C ALA A 228 1.48 27.86 12.95
N ALA A 229 0.70 27.60 11.89
CA ALA A 229 -0.70 27.19 12.01
C ALA A 229 -0.87 25.89 12.82
N TRP A 230 0.01 24.91 12.62
CA TRP A 230 -0.02 23.67 13.40
C TRP A 230 0.30 23.89 14.88
N ARG A 231 1.08 24.91 15.26
CA ARG A 231 1.32 25.17 16.70
C ARG A 231 0.03 25.57 17.44
N GLU A 232 -0.97 26.10 16.73
CA GLU A 232 -2.27 26.46 17.28
C GLU A 232 -3.18 25.23 17.54
N GLY A 233 -2.89 24.05 16.96
CA GLY A 233 -3.74 22.86 17.12
C GLY A 233 -3.35 21.66 16.23
N GLY A 234 -4.32 20.89 15.76
CA GLY A 234 -4.11 19.88 14.71
C GLY A 234 -4.16 20.51 13.31
N LEU A 235 -3.51 19.89 12.32
CA LEU A 235 -3.53 20.38 10.93
C LEU A 235 -3.73 19.21 9.96
N ILE A 236 -4.54 19.46 8.92
CA ILE A 236 -4.74 18.52 7.81
C ILE A 236 -4.16 19.14 6.54
N LEU A 237 -3.09 18.56 6.01
CA LEU A 237 -2.50 18.95 4.73
C LEU A 237 -3.03 18.04 3.62
N CYS A 238 -3.39 18.62 2.48
CA CYS A 238 -3.69 17.86 1.28
C CYS A 238 -3.23 18.59 0.01
N ILE A 239 -3.20 17.87 -1.10
CA ILE A 239 -2.98 18.47 -2.43
C ILE A 239 -4.35 18.90 -2.98
N ALA A 240 -4.45 20.12 -3.48
CA ALA A 240 -5.67 20.61 -4.12
C ALA A 240 -5.96 19.83 -5.42
N PRO A 241 -7.22 19.70 -5.84
CA PRO A 241 -7.56 19.06 -7.11
C PRO A 241 -6.85 19.76 -8.29
N PHE A 242 -6.43 18.98 -9.29
CA PHE A 242 -5.91 19.55 -10.53
C PHE A 242 -7.03 20.30 -11.27
N SER A 243 -6.83 21.59 -11.56
CA SER A 243 -7.72 22.30 -12.48
C SER A 243 -7.54 21.76 -13.91
N PRO A 244 -8.61 21.64 -14.72
CA PRO A 244 -8.54 21.18 -16.11
C PRO A 244 -7.60 22.02 -16.99
N THR A 245 -7.36 23.28 -16.61
CA THR A 245 -6.43 24.22 -17.27
C THR A 245 -4.96 23.98 -16.93
N ALA A 246 -4.65 23.16 -15.91
CA ALA A 246 -3.29 22.81 -15.51
C ALA A 246 -2.74 21.63 -16.34
N SER A 247 -2.80 21.76 -17.67
CA SER A 247 -2.51 20.74 -18.69
C SER A 247 -1.05 20.23 -18.74
N ALA A 248 -0.19 20.55 -17.77
CA ALA A 248 1.25 20.21 -17.84
C ALA A 248 1.92 19.89 -16.49
N THR A 249 1.16 19.75 -15.40
CA THR A 249 1.77 19.46 -14.10
C THR A 249 2.10 17.97 -13.99
N ALA A 250 3.39 17.63 -13.97
CA ALA A 250 3.87 16.26 -13.81
C ALA A 250 3.52 15.76 -12.39
N PRO A 251 2.70 14.70 -12.22
CA PRO A 251 2.27 14.20 -10.90
C PRO A 251 3.42 13.96 -9.92
N ASP A 252 4.52 13.39 -10.42
CA ASP A 252 5.72 13.13 -9.61
C ASP A 252 6.31 14.41 -9.01
N ARG A 253 6.33 15.50 -9.77
CA ARG A 253 6.84 16.79 -9.27
C ARG A 253 5.94 17.36 -8.18
N VAL A 254 4.62 17.20 -8.32
CA VAL A 254 3.67 17.62 -7.29
C VAL A 254 3.91 16.85 -6.00
N VAL A 255 4.08 15.52 -6.08
CA VAL A 255 4.40 14.67 -4.91
C VAL A 255 5.73 15.09 -4.27
N GLN A 256 6.77 15.36 -5.08
CA GLN A 256 8.07 15.83 -4.56
C GLN A 256 7.95 17.19 -3.87
N GLY A 257 7.27 18.16 -4.47
CA GLY A 257 7.05 19.48 -3.86
C GLY A 257 6.21 19.39 -2.58
N PHE A 258 5.18 18.54 -2.56
CA PHE A 258 4.36 18.29 -1.37
C PHE A 258 5.19 17.69 -0.24
N ALA A 259 6.07 16.73 -0.57
CA ALA A 259 6.99 16.12 0.37
C ALA A 259 8.03 17.12 0.91
N GLU A 260 8.53 18.04 0.08
CA GLU A 260 9.47 19.09 0.48
C GLU A 260 8.85 20.07 1.48
N VAL A 261 7.64 20.57 1.20
CA VAL A 261 6.91 21.45 2.12
C VAL A 261 6.64 20.73 3.44
N THR A 262 6.17 19.47 3.37
CA THR A 262 5.87 18.66 4.56
C THR A 262 7.12 18.39 5.39
N ALA A 263 8.24 17.98 4.78
CA ALA A 263 9.49 17.71 5.49
C ALA A 263 10.08 18.97 6.15
N SER A 264 9.96 20.11 5.47
CA SER A 264 10.35 21.41 6.02
C SER A 264 9.48 21.78 7.22
N MET A 265 8.17 21.59 7.12
CA MET A 265 7.24 21.82 8.23
C MET A 265 7.58 20.93 9.44
N ILE A 266 7.75 19.62 9.24
CA ILE A 266 8.14 18.67 10.31
C ILE A 266 9.42 19.13 11.00
N SER A 267 10.40 19.62 10.23
CA SER A 267 11.67 20.13 10.77
C SER A 267 11.53 21.41 11.58
N LEU A 268 10.54 22.26 11.26
CA LEU A 268 10.27 23.53 11.94
C LEU A 268 9.35 23.38 13.16
N SER A 269 8.53 22.32 13.20
CA SER A 269 7.49 22.15 14.21
C SER A 269 7.69 20.97 15.16
N SER A 270 8.50 19.97 14.78
CA SER A 270 8.79 18.76 15.58
C SER A 270 7.53 18.11 16.17
N PRO A 271 6.59 17.63 15.33
CA PRO A 271 5.36 17.01 15.80
C PRO A 271 5.64 15.72 16.57
N ASP A 272 4.81 15.40 17.57
CA ASP A 272 4.91 14.14 18.33
C ASP A 272 4.58 12.91 17.46
N GLY A 273 3.88 13.13 16.34
CA GLY A 273 3.61 12.10 15.35
C GLY A 273 2.99 12.62 14.07
N VAL A 274 3.23 11.89 12.99
CA VAL A 274 2.78 12.25 11.63
C VAL A 274 1.97 11.11 11.04
N PHE A 275 0.77 11.44 10.59
CA PHE A 275 -0.01 10.54 9.75
C PHE A 275 0.28 10.84 8.27
N LEU A 276 0.67 9.82 7.52
CA LEU A 276 1.00 9.92 6.09
C LEU A 276 0.03 9.01 5.31
N SER A 277 -0.75 9.59 4.38
CA SER A 277 -1.58 8.81 3.48
C SER A 277 -1.28 9.04 2.00
N GLY A 278 -1.14 7.92 1.28
CA GLY A 278 -0.59 7.84 -0.07
C GLY A 278 0.81 7.20 -0.03
N GLY A 279 1.04 6.17 -0.84
CA GLY A 279 2.32 5.44 -0.86
C GLY A 279 3.49 6.34 -1.24
N ASP A 280 3.38 6.99 -2.41
CA ASP A 280 4.42 7.87 -2.93
C ASP A 280 4.64 9.10 -2.05
N THR A 281 3.58 9.60 -1.43
CA THR A 281 3.65 10.69 -0.44
C THR A 281 4.42 10.26 0.80
N ALA A 282 4.06 9.13 1.41
CA ALA A 282 4.72 8.63 2.61
C ALA A 282 6.20 8.36 2.34
N GLU A 283 6.51 7.70 1.22
CA GLU A 283 7.88 7.44 0.80
C GLU A 283 8.67 8.73 0.56
N SER A 284 8.12 9.67 -0.20
CA SER A 284 8.81 10.93 -0.54
C SER A 284 9.05 11.79 0.69
N VAL A 285 8.07 11.90 1.60
CA VAL A 285 8.25 12.61 2.87
C VAL A 285 9.35 11.96 3.70
N CYS A 286 9.32 10.62 3.85
CA CYS A 286 10.34 9.88 4.60
C CYS A 286 11.75 10.07 4.02
N LYS A 287 11.90 10.08 2.70
CA LYS A 287 13.18 10.37 2.03
C LYS A 287 13.64 11.80 2.32
N LYS A 288 12.76 12.80 2.21
CA LYS A 288 13.09 14.23 2.39
C LYS A 288 13.46 14.59 3.83
N ILE A 289 12.84 13.95 4.82
CA ILE A 289 13.23 14.09 6.24
C ILE A 289 14.54 13.34 6.59
N GLY A 290 15.06 12.54 5.66
CA GLY A 290 16.30 11.77 5.82
C GLY A 290 16.14 10.46 6.61
N ALA A 291 14.93 9.92 6.71
CA ALA A 291 14.69 8.63 7.32
C ALA A 291 15.28 7.51 6.44
N LYS A 292 15.91 6.52 7.07
CA LYS A 292 16.51 5.37 6.39
C LYS A 292 15.58 4.17 6.37
N ALA A 293 14.73 4.03 7.40
CA ALA A 293 13.74 2.98 7.52
C ALA A 293 12.62 3.39 8.47
N ILE A 294 11.58 2.56 8.55
CA ILE A 294 10.53 2.63 9.56
C ILE A 294 10.56 1.32 10.35
N SER A 295 10.77 1.40 11.66
CA SER A 295 10.57 0.28 12.58
C SER A 295 9.08 0.07 12.78
N LEU A 296 8.52 -1.03 12.27
CA LEU A 296 7.11 -1.33 12.45
C LEU A 296 6.83 -1.71 13.92
N ILE A 297 5.80 -1.09 14.51
CA ILE A 297 5.42 -1.31 15.91
C ILE A 297 4.12 -2.10 15.98
N GLU A 298 3.06 -1.58 15.38
CA GLU A 298 1.74 -2.21 15.41
C GLU A 298 0.88 -1.82 14.21
N GLU A 299 -0.12 -2.64 13.92
CA GLU A 299 -1.24 -2.26 13.07
C GLU A 299 -2.32 -1.62 13.94
N VAL A 300 -2.51 -0.30 13.81
CA VAL A 300 -3.42 0.45 14.69
C VAL A 300 -4.87 0.22 14.31
N LEU A 301 -5.12 0.16 13.00
CA LEU A 301 -6.38 -0.20 12.36
C LEU A 301 -6.04 -1.04 11.12
N PRO A 302 -6.97 -1.87 10.60
CA PRO A 302 -6.71 -2.70 9.42
C PRO A 302 -6.13 -1.91 8.24
N GLY A 303 -4.88 -2.20 7.87
CA GLY A 303 -4.10 -1.55 6.82
C GLY A 303 -3.42 -0.24 7.21
N LEU A 304 -3.41 0.15 8.49
CA LEU A 304 -2.73 1.33 9.02
C LEU A 304 -1.61 0.91 9.96
N MET A 305 -0.36 1.05 9.50
CA MET A 305 0.81 0.66 10.27
C MET A 305 1.38 1.86 11.02
N ARG A 306 1.51 1.73 12.35
CA ARG A 306 2.34 2.60 13.18
C ARG A 306 3.76 2.07 13.22
N GLY A 307 4.71 2.98 13.10
CA GLY A 307 6.11 2.70 13.31
C GLY A 307 6.87 3.94 13.77
N GLU A 308 8.17 3.77 13.96
CA GLU A 308 9.11 4.84 14.29
C GLU A 308 10.14 4.99 13.17
N LEU A 309 10.46 6.23 12.82
CA LEU A 309 11.54 6.48 11.87
C LEU A 309 12.88 6.04 12.44
N ILE A 310 13.71 5.43 11.59
CA ILE A 310 15.10 5.08 11.88
C ILE A 310 16.02 5.99 11.07
N GLY A 311 16.91 6.71 11.76
CA GLY A 311 17.91 7.60 11.19
C GLY A 311 17.38 8.98 10.78
N GLY A 312 18.32 9.86 10.40
CA GLY A 312 18.01 11.25 10.08
C GLY A 312 17.89 12.13 11.33
N ARG A 313 17.40 13.36 11.15
CA ARG A 313 17.21 14.32 12.26
C ARG A 313 15.96 14.03 13.11
N HIS A 314 15.08 13.19 12.60
CA HIS A 314 13.78 12.85 13.16
C HIS A 314 13.72 11.38 13.62
N ASP A 315 14.86 10.86 14.09
CA ASP A 315 14.97 9.49 14.61
C ASP A 315 13.96 9.28 15.76
N ARG A 316 13.26 8.14 15.73
CA ARG A 316 12.16 7.78 16.65
C ARG A 316 10.89 8.63 16.53
N LEU A 317 10.75 9.47 15.50
CA LEU A 317 9.46 10.12 15.22
C LEU A 317 8.41 9.06 14.90
N SER A 318 7.28 9.09 15.63
CA SER A 318 6.16 8.19 15.39
C SER A 318 5.46 8.54 14.08
N VAL A 319 5.32 7.56 13.20
CA VAL A 319 4.61 7.71 11.92
C VAL A 319 3.52 6.67 11.81
N VAL A 320 2.37 7.08 11.25
CA VAL A 320 1.33 6.15 10.84
C VAL A 320 1.15 6.27 9.34
N THR A 321 1.26 5.16 8.62
CA THR A 321 1.11 5.15 7.16
C THR A 321 -0.19 4.45 6.76
N LYS A 322 -0.83 4.98 5.70
CA LYS A 322 -2.04 4.39 5.11
C LYS A 322 -2.03 4.51 3.60
N ALA A 323 -2.34 3.42 2.89
CA ALA A 323 -2.65 3.50 1.46
C ALA A 323 -3.89 4.40 1.23
N GLY A 324 -3.91 5.15 0.12
CA GLY A 324 -4.96 6.15 -0.14
C GLY A 324 -6.38 5.58 -0.07
N ALA A 325 -6.60 4.45 -0.77
CA ALA A 325 -7.90 3.82 -0.94
C ALA A 325 -8.34 2.85 0.18
N PHE A 326 -7.66 2.89 1.34
CA PHE A 326 -7.90 1.98 2.47
C PHE A 326 -8.74 2.63 3.56
N GLY A 327 -9.54 1.81 4.24
CA GLY A 327 -10.37 2.20 5.38
C GLY A 327 -11.79 2.68 5.01
N SER A 328 -12.56 3.00 6.04
CA SER A 328 -13.89 3.61 5.99
C SER A 328 -13.82 5.13 6.10
N PRO A 329 -14.91 5.87 5.86
CA PRO A 329 -14.96 7.32 6.08
C PRO A 329 -14.58 7.74 7.51
N GLN A 330 -14.77 6.87 8.51
CA GLN A 330 -14.47 7.15 9.93
C GLN A 330 -13.02 6.86 10.32
N THR A 331 -12.21 6.28 9.44
CA THR A 331 -10.87 5.75 9.78
C THR A 331 -9.94 6.80 10.40
N LEU A 332 -9.91 8.04 9.89
CA LEU A 332 -9.03 9.07 10.47
C LEU A 332 -9.52 9.56 11.84
N VAL A 333 -10.83 9.59 12.06
CA VAL A 333 -11.42 9.93 13.37
C VAL A 333 -11.11 8.83 14.39
N GLN A 334 -11.29 7.55 13.99
CA GLN A 334 -10.92 6.41 14.82
C GLN A 334 -9.43 6.42 15.16
N LEU A 335 -8.57 6.71 14.17
CA LEU A 335 -7.14 6.83 14.39
C LEU A 335 -6.82 7.94 15.40
N LEU A 336 -7.43 9.11 15.25
CA LEU A 336 -7.25 10.22 16.18
C LEU A 336 -7.62 9.81 17.61
N MET A 337 -8.78 9.17 17.80
CA MET A 337 -9.24 8.71 19.12
C MET A 337 -8.33 7.66 19.76
N ILE A 338 -7.70 6.79 18.95
CA ILE A 338 -6.77 5.75 19.44
C ILE A 338 -5.42 6.35 19.84
N LEU A 339 -4.99 7.41 19.15
CA LEU A 339 -3.68 8.03 19.34
C LEU A 339 -3.69 9.21 20.33
N SER A 340 -4.86 9.74 20.72
CA SER A 340 -5.03 10.86 21.67
C SER A 340 -5.26 10.38 23.11
#